data_AF-A0A6P0WKS4-F1
#
_entry.id   AF-A0A6P0WKS4-F1
#
_cell.length_a   1.000
_cell.length_b   1.000
_cell.length_c   1.000
_cell.angle_alpha   90.00
_cell.angle_beta   90.00
_cell.angle_gamma   90.00
#
_symmetry.space_group_name_H-M   'P 1'
#
loop_
_entity.id
_entity.type
_entity.pdbx_description
1 polymer ?
#
loop_
_entity_poly.entity_id
_entity_poly.type
_entity_poly.pdbx_seq_one_letter_code
_entity_poly.pdbx_strand_id
1 'polypeptide(L)' 'MPQTHIRFDWAIKKLLRNKANHVVLAGFLSELLGKQIKIQSILESESNQQAEDDKFNRVDIVAENDQGELILIEV' A
#
# COMPACT_ATOMS: atom_id res chain seq x y z
N MET A 1 4.56 -8.35 -20.63
CA MET A 1 3.33 -8.57 -19.83
C MET A 1 2.88 -7.22 -19.30
N PRO A 2 1.58 -6.88 -19.31
CA PRO A 2 1.13 -5.61 -18.75
C PRO A 2 1.36 -5.61 -17.24
N GLN A 3 2.14 -4.65 -16.75
CA GLN A 3 2.40 -4.46 -15.34
C GLN A 3 1.14 -3.83 -14.72
N THR A 4 0.48 -4.57 -13.83
CA THR A 4 -0.74 -4.06 -13.18
C THR A 4 -0.32 -3.09 -12.09
N HIS A 5 -0.57 -1.80 -12.32
CA HIS A 5 -0.29 -0.74 -11.35
C HIS A 5 -1.58 -0.32 -10.65
N ILE A 6 -1.65 -0.59 -9.34
CA ILE A 6 -2.74 -0.11 -8.48
C ILE A 6 -2.25 1.17 -7.80
N ARG A 7 -2.96 2.27 -8.03
CA ARG A 7 -2.63 3.56 -7.42
C ARG A 7 -3.82 4.06 -6.63
N PHE A 8 -3.57 4.45 -5.39
CA PHE A 8 -4.60 4.94 -4.49
C PHE A 8 -4.67 6.46 -4.44
N ASP A 9 -5.87 6.99 -4.28
CA ASP A 9 -6.09 8.42 -4.06
C ASP A 9 -5.85 8.81 -2.59
N TRP A 10 -5.92 10.11 -2.31
CA TRP A 10 -5.60 10.71 -1.01
C TRP A 10 -6.38 10.12 0.17
N ALA A 11 -7.64 9.71 -0.04
CA ALA A 11 -8.50 9.22 1.03
C ALA A 11 -8.01 7.86 1.55
N ILE A 12 -7.61 6.97 0.64
CA ILE A 12 -7.05 5.67 1.00
C ILE A 12 -5.69 5.84 1.68
N LYS A 13 -4.84 6.80 1.28
CA LYS A 13 -3.58 7.07 1.98
C LYS A 13 -3.78 7.38 3.47
N LYS A 14 -4.82 8.15 3.77
CA LYS A 14 -5.16 8.53 5.15
C LYS A 14 -5.68 7.34 5.95
N LEU A 15 -6.43 6.44 5.31
CA LEU A 15 -6.88 5.18 5.91
C LEU A 15 -5.68 4.26 6.21
N LEU A 16 -4.72 4.15 5.29
CA LEU A 16 -3.58 3.22 5.39
C LEU A 16 -2.52 3.60 6.43
N ARG A 17 -2.52 4.84 6.90
CA ARG A 17 -1.63 5.28 7.99
C ARG A 17 -1.87 4.58 9.32
N ASN A 18 -3.04 4.01 9.54
CA ASN A 18 -3.33 3.28 10.78
C ASN A 18 -3.06 1.79 10.60
N LYS A 19 -2.24 1.22 11.48
CA LYS A 19 -1.85 -0.20 11.49
C LYS A 19 -3.03 -1.17 11.57
N ALA A 20 -4.14 -0.75 12.20
CA ALA A 20 -5.38 -1.53 12.24
C ALA A 20 -6.07 -1.65 10.86
N ASN A 21 -5.79 -0.72 9.93
CA ASN A 21 -6.44 -0.66 8.62
C ASN A 21 -5.72 -1.51 7.56
N HIS A 22 -4.59 -2.14 7.89
CA HIS A 22 -3.85 -3.01 6.96
C HIS A 22 -4.61 -4.30 6.65
N VAL A 23 -5.33 -4.86 7.64
CA VAL A 23 -6.21 -6.01 7.43
C VAL A 23 -7.36 -5.66 6.48
N VAL A 24 -7.92 -4.46 6.64
CA VAL A 24 -8.99 -3.95 5.76
C VAL A 24 -8.47 -3.77 4.34
N LEU A 25 -7.26 -3.24 4.16
CA LEU A 25 -6.64 -3.10 2.85
C LEU A 25 -6.40 -4.46 2.18
N ALA A 26 -5.85 -5.44 2.91
CA ALA A 26 -5.61 -6.77 2.37
C ALA A 26 -6.93 -7.42 1.89
N GLY A 27 -8.00 -7.30 2.69
CA GLY A 27 -9.33 -7.76 2.30
C GLY A 27 -9.89 -7.03 1.08
N PHE A 28 -9.77 -5.69 1.05
CA PHE A 28 -10.20 -4.88 -0.09
C PHE A 28 -9.48 -5.24 -1.39
N LEU A 29 -8.14 -5.37 -1.34
CA LEU A 29 -7.34 -5.78 -2.49
C LEU A 29 -7.67 -7.20 -2.93
N SER A 30 -7.97 -8.08 -1.97
CA SER A 30 -8.32 -9.46 -2.29
C SER A 30 -9.62 -9.53 -3.09
N GLU A 31 -10.62 -8.76 -2.67
CA GLU A 31 -11.90 -8.66 -3.37
C GLU A 31 -11.74 -7.96 -4.72
N LEU A 32 -11.01 -6.84 -4.78
CA LEU A 32 -10.81 -6.06 -6.00
C LEU A 32 -10.08 -6.87 -7.10
N LEU A 33 -9.11 -7.69 -6.72
CA LEU A 33 -8.30 -8.46 -7.66
C LEU A 33 -8.80 -9.90 -7.86
N GLY A 34 -9.78 -10.34 -7.08
CA GLY A 34 -10.28 -11.72 -7.09
C GLY A 34 -9.22 -12.76 -6.71
N LYS A 35 -8.17 -12.35 -5.98
CA LYS A 35 -7.06 -13.20 -5.52
C LYS A 35 -6.86 -13.00 -4.04
N GLN A 36 -6.39 -14.01 -3.31
CA GLN A 36 -6.05 -13.79 -1.90
C GLN A 36 -4.78 -12.96 -1.79
N ILE A 37 -4.87 -11.78 -1.20
CA ILE A 37 -3.74 -10.85 -1.01
C ILE A 37 -3.34 -10.82 0.47
N LYS A 38 -2.03 -10.94 0.73
CA LYS A 38 -1.43 -10.75 2.05
C LYS A 38 -0.43 -9.61 2.02
N ILE A 39 -0.53 -8.68 2.96
CA ILE A 39 0.47 -7.62 3.11
C ILE A 39 1.70 -8.23 3.78
N GLN A 40 2.87 -8.07 3.14
CA GLN A 40 4.16 -8.56 3.63
C GLN A 40 4.89 -7.50 4.43
N SER A 41 4.99 -6.29 3.87
CA SER A 41 5.69 -5.19 4.54
C SER A 41 5.17 -3.84 4.08
N ILE A 42 5.44 -2.85 4.91
CA ILE A 42 5.18 -1.45 4.62
C ILE A 42 6.54 -0.76 4.58
N LEU A 43 6.82 -0.14 3.46
CA LEU A 43 8.02 0.62 3.19
C LEU A 43 7.69 2.08 3.51
N GLU A 44 8.16 2.54 4.66
CA GLU A 44 8.13 3.96 4.99
C GLU A 44 9.38 4.61 4.38
N SER A 45 9.22 5.49 3.40
CA SER A 45 10.34 6.32 2.93
C SER A 45 10.34 7.65 3.69
N GLU A 46 11.39 7.93 4.46
CA GLU A 46 11.66 9.27 4.96
C GLU A 46 11.99 10.18 3.77
N SER A 47 11.12 11.16 3.49
CA SER A 47 11.50 12.28 2.62
C SER A 47 12.28 13.28 3.48
N ASN A 48 13.48 13.67 3.04
CA ASN A 48 14.31 14.66 3.73
C ASN A 48 13.52 15.95 3.98
N GLN A 49 13.22 16.22 5.26
CA GLN A 49 12.44 17.37 5.71
C GLN A 49 13.27 18.66 5.63
N GLN A 50 12.75 19.69 4.95
CA GLN A 50 13.23 21.07 5.08
C GLN A 50 12.15 22.05 5.59
N ALA A 51 10.90 21.61 5.81
CA ALA A 51 9.85 22.44 6.37
C ALA A 51 8.99 21.66 7.39
N GLU A 52 8.57 22.31 8.48
CA GLU A 52 7.74 21.74 9.56
C GLU A 52 6.37 21.21 9.06
N ASP A 53 5.95 21.61 7.86
CA ASP A 53 4.62 21.33 7.30
C ASP A 53 4.58 20.11 6.36
N ASP A 54 5.75 19.62 5.90
CA ASP A 54 5.82 18.55 4.90
C ASP A 54 5.96 17.17 5.55
N LYS A 55 4.79 16.59 5.88
CA LYS A 55 4.66 15.21 6.38
C LYS A 55 4.19 14.26 5.28
N PHE A 56 5.00 14.04 4.24
CA PHE A 56 4.76 12.99 3.25
C PHE A 56 5.79 11.86 3.38
N ASN A 57 5.64 11.05 4.43
CA ASN A 57 6.14 9.67 4.38
C ASN A 57 5.32 8.96 3.31
N ARG A 58 5.93 8.68 2.15
CA ARG A 58 5.39 7.72 1.17
C ARG A 58 5.37 6.36 1.84
N VAL A 59 4.20 5.73 1.83
CA VAL A 59 3.96 4.43 2.46
C VAL A 59 3.76 3.45 1.30
N ASP A 60 4.85 2.96 0.73
CA ASP A 60 4.73 1.93 -0.29
C ASP A 60 4.44 0.59 0.42
N ILE A 61 3.56 -0.22 -0.14
CA ILE A 61 3.14 -1.49 0.48
C ILE A 61 3.56 -2.63 -0.41
N VAL A 62 4.27 -3.60 0.16
CA VAL A 62 4.56 -4.87 -0.49
C VAL A 62 3.51 -5.88 -0.05
N ALA A 63 2.79 -6.43 -1.01
CA ALA A 63 1.84 -7.51 -0.81
C ALA A 63 2.23 -8.72 -1.66
N GLU A 64 1.68 -9.88 -1.34
CA GLU A 64 1.89 -11.13 -2.05
C GLU A 64 0.52 -11.76 -2.33
N ASN A 65 0.36 -12.35 -3.51
CA ASN A 65 -0.83 -13.12 -3.84
C ASN A 65 -0.67 -14.62 -3.57
N ASP A 66 -1.73 -15.38 -3.82
CA ASP A 66 -1.79 -16.83 -3.68
C ASP A 66 -0.83 -17.61 -4.61
N GLN A 67 -0.29 -16.95 -5.64
CA GLN A 67 0.68 -17.51 -6.58
C GLN A 67 2.14 -17.20 -6.20
N GLY A 68 2.35 -16.48 -5.08
CA GLY A 68 3.69 -16.03 -4.66
C GLY A 68 4.21 -14.82 -5.43
N GLU A 69 3.34 -14.14 -6.20
CA GLU A 69 3.72 -12.93 -6.92
C GLU A 69 3.70 -11.73 -5.98
N LEU A 70 4.79 -10.96 -5.97
CA LEU A 70 4.88 -9.72 -5.20
C LEU A 70 4.21 -8.57 -5.94
N ILE A 71 3.37 -7.84 -5.22
CA ILE A 71 2.61 -6.67 -5.66
C ILE A 71 3.14 -5.46 -4.89
N LEU A 72 3.70 -4.50 -5.61
CA LEU A 72 4.07 -3.20 -5.05
C LEU A 72 2.89 -2.24 -5.21
N ILE A 73 2.47 -1.64 -4.11
CA ILE A 73 1.36 -0.69 -4.06
C ILE A 73 1.94 0.65 -3.64
N GLU A 74 1.91 1.61 -4.55
CA GLU A 74 2.33 2.97 -4.26
C GLU A 74 1.14 3.77 -3.71
N VAL A 75 1.32 4.32 -2.51
CA VAL A 75 0.31 5.12 -1.80
C VAL A 75 0.72 6.58 -1.87
#